data_AF-A0A3A8JRC0-F1
#
_entry.id   AF-A0A3A8JRC0-F1
#
_cell.length_a   1.000
_cell.length_b   1.000
_cell.length_c   1.000
_cell.angle_alpha   90.00
_cell.angle_beta   90.00
_cell.angle_gamma   90.00
#
_symmetry.space_group_name_H-M   'P 1'
#
loop_
_entity.id
_entity.type
_entity.pdbx_description
1 polymer ?
#
loop_
_entity_poly.entity_id
_entity_poly.type
_entity_poly.pdbx_seq_one_letter_code
_entity_poly.pdbx_strand_id
1 'polypeptide(L)'
;MSTPHASLNPSTPALLTRSSGPFGTCMVTTRAVAAGEVLLVMEGSRVRAPGRDTLQVGVDQHLATPDAPWRFINHACEPTALFDPGSDTQPPRFTARRALAAGQEVTFNYLTSEWHLVAPFPCGCGAATCVGWVRGARYLTAAQRDTWRLELLPHIQQQLQPPPESPPWYRDAFSITDDVWYLPLDATAATEVEQALCLMELKPGASVLDVCCGHGRHAIELARRGLSVTGLDLSSERLGMARERAGRASVDITWVQSDMRSIPSRGHDAAIVLSTSFGFLENDAAHLEALRSIRDTLVPGGQLLIEVDNRDHALRQPPRQWGESETLLWWKEDRFEPRTSRNHRHSKGRDPRTGKAYEQHIHYRLFSAHELLGLLEQAGLREDGLWGNLDGQPFTLDSPSLVIRARRRD
;
A
#
# COMPACT_ATOMS: atom_id res chain seq x y z
N MET A 1 -7.11 30.51 -50.08
CA MET A 1 -6.91 31.64 -49.15
C MET A 1 -7.69 31.30 -47.88
N SER A 2 -7.00 30.86 -46.83
CA SER A 2 -7.62 30.43 -45.59
C SER A 2 -7.92 31.65 -44.73
N THR A 3 -9.18 31.85 -44.39
CA THR A 3 -9.65 32.93 -43.52
C THR A 3 -9.12 32.74 -42.09
N PRO A 4 -8.44 33.73 -41.49
CA PRO A 4 -8.04 33.65 -40.09
C PRO A 4 -9.27 33.80 -39.18
N HIS A 5 -9.50 32.84 -38.30
CA HIS A 5 -10.48 32.99 -37.22
C HIS A 5 -9.85 33.69 -36.03
N ALA A 6 -10.47 34.81 -35.65
CA ALA A 6 -10.42 35.58 -34.40
C ALA A 6 -9.09 35.66 -33.63
N SER A 7 -8.61 36.89 -33.40
CA SER A 7 -7.58 37.19 -32.41
C SER A 7 -7.98 36.66 -31.04
N LEU A 8 -7.25 35.69 -30.52
CA LEU A 8 -7.29 35.32 -29.11
C LEU A 8 -6.80 36.54 -28.33
N ASN A 9 -7.69 37.17 -27.57
CA ASN A 9 -7.48 38.18 -26.51
C ASN A 9 -6.36 39.25 -26.75
N PRO A 10 -6.61 40.57 -26.60
CA PRO A 10 -5.58 41.61 -26.73
C PRO A 10 -4.30 41.41 -25.87
N SER A 11 -4.29 40.49 -24.90
CA SER A 11 -3.13 40.09 -24.09
C SER A 11 -2.13 39.12 -24.76
N THR A 12 -2.41 38.58 -25.96
CA THR A 12 -1.50 37.67 -26.70
C THR A 12 -1.15 38.12 -28.13
N PRO A 13 -0.51 39.29 -28.33
CA PRO A 13 -0.27 39.85 -29.66
C PRO A 13 0.68 39.02 -30.54
N ALA A 14 1.39 38.05 -29.96
CA ALA A 14 2.37 37.21 -30.64
C ALA A 14 1.80 35.90 -31.21
N LEU A 15 0.52 35.56 -31.02
CA LEU A 15 -0.04 34.24 -31.35
C LEU A 15 -1.33 34.33 -32.18
N LEU A 16 -1.51 33.37 -33.10
CA LEU A 16 -2.76 33.17 -33.84
C LEU A 16 -3.05 31.68 -34.02
N THR A 17 -4.31 31.32 -34.24
CA THR A 17 -4.69 29.93 -34.58
C THR A 17 -4.69 29.72 -36.09
N ARG A 18 -4.11 28.61 -36.55
CA ARG A 18 -4.05 28.23 -37.96
C ARG A 18 -4.55 26.81 -38.15
N SER A 19 -5.41 26.60 -39.14
CA SER A 19 -5.83 25.25 -39.54
C SER A 19 -4.62 24.48 -40.09
N SER A 20 -4.33 23.31 -39.49
CA SER A 20 -3.23 22.43 -39.90
C SER A 20 -3.79 21.11 -40.44
N GLY A 21 -4.20 21.12 -41.71
CA GLY A 21 -4.61 19.92 -42.43
C GLY A 21 -5.81 19.17 -41.79
N PRO A 22 -5.98 17.87 -42.08
CA PRO A 22 -7.17 17.11 -41.67
C PRO A 22 -7.28 16.80 -40.17
N PHE A 23 -6.28 17.14 -39.34
CA PHE A 23 -6.20 16.67 -37.96
C PHE A 23 -6.17 17.76 -36.86
N GLY A 24 -6.43 19.04 -37.18
CA GLY A 24 -6.78 20.03 -36.15
C GLY A 24 -6.30 21.46 -36.40
N THR A 25 -6.57 22.32 -35.41
CA THR A 25 -6.15 23.72 -35.34
C THR A 25 -4.91 23.82 -34.45
N CYS A 26 -3.86 24.48 -34.92
CA CYS A 26 -2.62 24.69 -34.18
C CYS A 26 -2.43 26.16 -33.80
N MET A 27 -1.62 26.42 -32.79
CA MET A 27 -1.20 27.76 -32.39
C MET A 27 0.16 28.10 -33.00
N VAL A 28 0.27 29.26 -33.66
CA VAL A 28 1.51 29.70 -34.31
C VAL A 28 1.86 31.14 -33.92
N THR A 29 3.14 31.48 -34.02
CA THR A 29 3.62 32.84 -33.78
C THR A 29 3.26 33.79 -34.92
N THR A 30 2.92 35.05 -34.61
CA THR A 30 2.65 36.13 -35.59
C THR A 30 3.93 36.84 -36.02
N ARG A 31 4.97 36.79 -35.17
CA ARG A 31 6.28 37.41 -35.37
C ARG A 31 7.40 36.52 -34.82
N ALA A 32 8.65 36.94 -35.02
CA ALA A 32 9.77 36.32 -34.30
C ALA A 32 9.63 36.53 -32.79
N VAL A 33 9.95 35.49 -32.01
CA VAL A 33 9.89 35.46 -30.55
C VAL A 33 11.24 35.01 -29.99
N ALA A 34 11.75 35.71 -28.98
CA ALA A 34 13.01 35.37 -28.34
C ALA A 34 12.86 34.17 -27.39
N ALA A 35 13.96 33.46 -27.12
CA ALA A 35 13.98 32.44 -26.08
C ALA A 35 13.66 33.07 -24.70
N GLY A 36 12.82 32.41 -23.91
CA GLY A 36 12.37 32.88 -22.59
C GLY A 36 11.22 33.90 -22.64
N GLU A 37 10.84 34.40 -23.82
CA GLU A 37 9.75 35.36 -23.94
C GLU A 37 8.40 34.71 -23.58
N VAL A 38 7.54 35.47 -22.87
CA VAL A 38 6.19 35.01 -22.49
C VAL A 38 5.30 34.97 -23.73
N LEU A 39 4.75 33.80 -24.01
CA LEU A 39 3.89 33.53 -25.16
C LEU A 39 2.41 33.74 -24.81
N LEU A 40 1.98 33.20 -23.67
CA LEU A 40 0.60 33.21 -23.20
C LEU A 40 0.58 33.27 -21.68
N VAL A 41 -0.17 34.21 -21.12
CA VAL A 41 -0.50 34.25 -19.69
C VAL A 41 -1.92 33.71 -19.53
N MET A 42 -2.13 32.84 -18.55
CA MET A 42 -3.40 32.18 -18.32
C MET A 42 -4.03 32.66 -17.02
N GLU A 43 -5.33 32.93 -17.09
CA GLU A 43 -6.18 33.22 -15.94
C GLU A 43 -7.29 32.17 -15.87
N GLY A 44 -7.65 31.77 -14.66
CA GLY A 44 -8.62 30.70 -14.47
C GLY A 44 -8.84 30.34 -13.01
N SER A 45 -9.82 29.49 -12.77
CA SER A 45 -10.10 28.95 -11.44
C SER A 45 -9.35 27.63 -11.22
N ARG A 46 -8.87 27.43 -9.99
CA ARG A 46 -8.25 26.17 -9.58
C ARG A 46 -9.34 25.16 -9.22
N VAL A 47 -9.36 24.02 -9.89
CA VAL A 47 -10.33 22.93 -9.69
C VAL A 47 -9.60 21.64 -9.28
N ARG A 48 -10.30 20.73 -8.59
CA ARG A 48 -9.71 19.43 -8.20
C ARG A 48 -9.89 18.34 -9.25
N ALA A 49 -11.02 18.33 -9.96
CA ALA A 49 -11.32 17.32 -10.96
C ALA A 49 -10.67 17.67 -12.30
N PRO A 50 -9.90 16.76 -12.93
CA PRO A 50 -9.34 16.99 -14.24
C PRO A 50 -10.45 17.00 -15.31
N GLY A 51 -10.38 17.95 -16.23
CA GLY A 51 -11.25 18.05 -17.40
C GLY A 51 -10.45 18.14 -18.69
N ARG A 52 -11.14 17.98 -19.83
CA ARG A 52 -10.51 18.08 -21.17
C ARG A 52 -9.87 19.45 -21.42
N ASP A 53 -10.46 20.49 -20.85
CA ASP A 53 -10.02 21.89 -20.98
C ASP A 53 -9.37 22.41 -19.68
N THR A 54 -8.65 21.53 -18.96
CA THR A 54 -7.88 21.92 -17.78
C THR A 54 -6.42 21.49 -17.90
N LEU A 55 -5.50 22.23 -17.27
CA LEU A 55 -4.08 21.87 -17.14
C LEU A 55 -3.73 21.64 -15.68
N GLN A 56 -3.06 20.53 -15.36
CA GLN A 56 -2.62 20.26 -14.00
C GLN A 56 -1.56 21.27 -13.55
N VAL A 57 -1.74 21.86 -12.37
CA VAL A 57 -0.84 22.88 -11.77
C VAL A 57 -0.39 22.52 -10.35
N GLY A 58 -0.84 21.37 -9.83
CA GLY A 58 -0.51 20.82 -8.52
C GLY A 58 -0.89 19.33 -8.44
N VAL A 59 -0.59 18.64 -7.33
CA VAL A 59 -0.85 17.18 -7.20
C VAL A 59 -2.33 16.86 -7.43
N ASP A 60 -3.22 17.57 -6.74
CA ASP A 60 -4.68 17.42 -6.86
C ASP A 60 -5.35 18.69 -7.38
N GLN A 61 -4.66 19.43 -8.25
CA GLN A 61 -5.11 20.74 -8.69
C GLN A 61 -4.87 20.98 -10.18
N HIS A 62 -5.92 21.44 -10.86
CA HIS A 62 -5.91 21.83 -12.26
C HIS A 62 -6.37 23.28 -12.40
N LEU A 63 -5.88 23.96 -13.43
CA LEU A 63 -6.33 25.29 -13.85
C LEU A 63 -7.40 25.14 -14.94
N ALA A 64 -8.61 25.60 -14.64
CA ALA A 64 -9.70 25.74 -15.59
C ALA A 64 -9.75 27.19 -16.08
N THR A 65 -9.42 27.42 -17.35
CA THR A 65 -9.34 28.77 -17.94
C THR A 65 -10.59 29.05 -18.79
N PRO A 66 -11.27 30.19 -18.62
CA PRO A 66 -12.28 30.65 -19.57
C PRO A 66 -11.69 30.70 -20.99
N ASP A 67 -12.43 30.20 -21.98
CA ASP A 67 -12.04 30.13 -23.39
C ASP A 67 -10.80 29.28 -23.74
N ALA A 68 -10.11 28.69 -22.76
CA ALA A 68 -8.99 27.74 -22.93
C ALA A 68 -8.12 27.98 -24.17
N PRO A 69 -7.47 29.16 -24.32
CA PRO A 69 -6.70 29.49 -25.51
C PRO A 69 -5.55 28.50 -25.75
N TRP A 70 -4.97 27.96 -24.67
CA TRP A 70 -3.92 26.95 -24.70
C TRP A 70 -4.35 25.62 -25.35
N ARG A 71 -5.65 25.35 -25.52
CA ARG A 71 -6.16 24.08 -26.11
C ARG A 71 -5.66 23.82 -27.54
N PHE A 72 -5.16 24.86 -28.21
CA PHE A 72 -4.59 24.80 -29.56
C PHE A 72 -3.06 24.66 -29.56
N ILE A 73 -2.42 24.61 -28.39
CA ILE A 73 -1.00 24.30 -28.24
C ILE A 73 -0.87 22.77 -28.30
N ASN A 74 -0.40 22.26 -29.42
CA ASN A 74 -0.29 20.82 -29.62
C ASN A 74 0.85 20.21 -28.81
N HIS A 75 0.78 18.89 -28.61
CA HIS A 75 1.84 18.16 -27.94
C HIS A 75 3.08 17.99 -28.83
N ALA A 76 4.27 18.18 -28.27
CA ALA A 76 5.51 17.65 -28.81
C ALA A 76 6.43 17.17 -27.68
N CYS A 77 7.11 16.04 -27.87
CA CYS A 77 8.08 15.52 -26.89
C CYS A 77 9.33 16.41 -26.77
N GLU A 78 9.66 17.15 -27.83
CA GLU A 78 10.66 18.22 -27.84
C GLU A 78 9.97 19.55 -28.13
N PRO A 79 9.33 20.17 -27.12
CA PRO A 79 8.41 21.27 -27.33
C PRO A 79 9.13 22.57 -27.66
N THR A 80 8.38 23.50 -28.27
CA THR A 80 8.82 24.88 -28.53
C THR A 80 8.50 25.83 -27.37
N ALA A 81 7.61 25.43 -26.45
CA ALA A 81 7.25 26.17 -25.26
C ALA A 81 7.36 25.35 -23.97
N LEU A 82 7.62 26.04 -22.85
CA LEU A 82 7.58 25.50 -21.50
C LEU A 82 6.34 26.05 -20.78
N PHE A 83 5.73 25.24 -19.93
CA PHE A 83 4.63 25.65 -19.07
C PHE A 83 5.14 25.93 -17.66
N ASP A 84 4.77 27.08 -17.11
CA ASP A 84 4.96 27.43 -15.70
C ASP A 84 3.58 27.44 -15.03
N PRO A 85 3.35 26.58 -14.01
CA PRO A 85 2.07 26.48 -13.32
C PRO A 85 1.76 27.70 -12.43
N GLY A 86 2.69 28.65 -12.33
CA GLY A 86 2.53 29.87 -11.56
C GLY A 86 2.60 29.66 -10.05
N SER A 87 2.41 30.75 -9.33
CA SER A 87 2.37 30.83 -7.86
C SER A 87 1.26 31.78 -7.43
N ASP A 88 1.13 32.06 -6.13
CA ASP A 88 0.17 33.03 -5.62
C ASP A 88 0.45 34.47 -6.09
N THR A 89 1.70 34.76 -6.46
CA THR A 89 2.14 36.09 -6.92
C THR A 89 2.39 36.15 -8.42
N GLN A 90 2.35 35.02 -9.13
CA GLN A 90 2.69 34.92 -10.54
C GLN A 90 1.67 34.05 -11.28
N PRO A 91 0.90 34.59 -12.25
CA PRO A 91 -0.08 33.78 -12.98
C PRO A 91 0.61 32.70 -13.85
N PRO A 92 -0.05 31.54 -14.03
CA PRO A 92 0.41 30.47 -14.93
C PRO A 92 0.64 30.99 -16.35
N ARG A 93 1.67 30.48 -17.03
CA ARG A 93 2.09 31.00 -18.33
C ARG A 93 2.84 30.00 -19.19
N PHE A 94 2.87 30.24 -20.49
CA PHE A 94 3.78 29.60 -21.42
C PHE A 94 4.91 30.55 -21.81
N THR A 95 6.13 30.04 -21.85
CA THR A 95 7.32 30.78 -22.32
C THR A 95 8.00 30.02 -23.46
N ALA A 96 8.64 30.75 -24.37
CA ALA A 96 9.35 30.14 -25.48
C ALA A 96 10.60 29.41 -24.96
N ARG A 97 10.73 28.11 -25.25
CA ARG A 97 11.90 27.30 -24.87
C ARG A 97 13.16 27.71 -25.64
N ARG A 98 12.98 28.25 -26.84
CA ARG A 98 14.01 28.70 -27.77
C ARG A 98 13.45 29.81 -28.66
N ALA A 99 14.31 30.47 -29.43
CA ALA A 99 13.84 31.44 -30.43
C ALA A 99 12.91 30.77 -31.47
N LEU A 100 11.84 31.46 -31.82
CA LEU A 100 10.83 31.01 -32.79
C LEU A 100 10.72 32.02 -33.94
N ALA A 101 10.70 31.54 -35.18
CA ALA A 101 10.41 32.38 -36.34
C ALA A 101 8.91 32.69 -36.41
N ALA A 102 8.52 33.71 -37.18
CA ALA A 102 7.11 33.98 -37.46
C ALA A 102 6.45 32.79 -38.19
N GLY A 103 5.24 32.43 -37.80
CA GLY A 103 4.47 31.31 -38.37
C GLY A 103 4.88 29.93 -37.86
N GLN A 104 5.82 29.85 -36.92
CA GLN A 104 6.25 28.60 -36.30
C GLN A 104 5.25 28.15 -35.22
N GLU A 105 5.04 26.84 -35.12
CA GLU A 105 4.10 26.26 -34.16
C GLU A 105 4.60 26.33 -32.71
N VAL A 106 3.67 26.67 -31.82
CA VAL A 106 3.83 26.60 -30.37
C VAL A 106 3.33 25.24 -29.89
N THR A 107 4.22 24.47 -29.27
CA THR A 107 3.98 23.11 -28.79
C THR A 107 4.44 22.95 -27.36
N PHE A 108 3.84 22.00 -26.65
CA PHE A 108 4.07 21.76 -25.23
C PHE A 108 4.18 20.27 -24.91
N ASN A 109 5.08 19.86 -24.03
CA ASN A 109 5.16 18.49 -23.58
C ASN A 109 4.19 18.25 -22.41
N TYR A 110 2.96 17.82 -22.71
CA TYR A 110 1.94 17.49 -21.71
C TYR A 110 2.43 16.57 -20.57
N LEU A 111 3.43 15.72 -20.83
CA LEU A 111 3.97 14.77 -19.85
C LEU A 111 4.77 15.46 -18.74
N THR A 112 5.12 16.74 -18.89
CA THR A 112 5.82 17.49 -17.85
C THR A 112 4.88 18.10 -16.81
N SER A 113 3.58 18.19 -17.12
CA SER A 113 2.58 18.77 -16.22
C SER A 113 1.46 17.82 -15.86
N GLU A 114 1.09 16.88 -16.73
CA GLU A 114 -0.05 15.98 -16.52
C GLU A 114 0.40 14.62 -15.97
N TRP A 115 -0.09 14.24 -14.78
CA TRP A 115 0.14 12.93 -14.18
C TRP A 115 -0.58 11.84 -14.96
N HIS A 116 -1.83 12.14 -15.34
CA HIS A 116 -2.72 11.29 -16.12
C HIS A 116 -3.63 12.15 -16.99
N LEU A 117 -3.55 12.01 -18.32
CA LEU A 117 -4.44 12.75 -19.23
C LEU A 117 -5.83 12.11 -19.24
N VAL A 118 -6.87 12.95 -19.15
CA VAL A 118 -8.28 12.54 -19.29
C VAL A 118 -8.56 11.95 -20.68
N ALA A 119 -7.91 12.47 -21.71
CA ALA A 119 -8.06 12.03 -23.09
C ALA A 119 -6.67 11.74 -23.71
N PRO A 120 -6.12 10.53 -23.52
CA PRO A 120 -4.86 10.14 -24.13
C PRO A 120 -4.93 10.03 -25.66
N PHE A 121 -3.79 10.22 -26.35
CA PHE A 121 -3.72 10.18 -27.82
C PHE A 121 -2.35 9.73 -28.34
N PRO A 122 -2.26 9.19 -29.57
CA PRO A 122 -0.98 8.86 -30.20
C PRO A 122 -0.18 10.13 -30.57
N CYS A 123 1.13 10.10 -30.32
CA CYS A 123 2.05 11.19 -30.67
C CYS A 123 2.63 11.01 -32.07
N GLY A 124 2.50 12.04 -32.92
CA GLY A 124 3.08 12.10 -34.26
C GLY A 124 4.22 13.11 -34.40
N CYS A 125 4.88 13.52 -33.32
CA CYS A 125 5.79 14.68 -33.34
C CYS A 125 7.11 14.46 -34.09
N GLY A 126 7.49 13.20 -34.37
CA GLY A 126 8.72 12.86 -35.11
C GLY A 126 10.03 13.05 -34.34
N ALA A 127 9.99 13.43 -33.06
CA ALA A 127 11.19 13.56 -32.22
C ALA A 127 11.86 12.19 -31.99
N ALA A 128 13.19 12.18 -31.86
CA ALA A 128 13.94 10.96 -31.51
C ALA A 128 13.55 10.41 -30.12
N THR A 129 13.13 11.32 -29.24
CA THR A 129 12.65 11.04 -27.88
C THR A 129 11.13 10.79 -27.81
N CYS A 130 10.46 10.54 -28.94
CA CYS A 130 9.01 10.39 -28.99
C CYS A 130 8.51 9.22 -28.13
N VAL A 131 7.48 9.47 -27.31
CA VAL A 131 6.87 8.44 -26.45
C VAL A 131 5.84 7.55 -27.16
N GLY A 132 5.46 7.88 -28.40
CA GLY A 132 4.44 7.18 -29.17
C GLY A 132 3.00 7.38 -28.69
N TRP A 133 2.74 7.32 -27.38
CA TRP A 133 1.41 7.52 -26.78
C TRP A 133 1.46 8.48 -25.59
N VAL A 134 0.72 9.60 -25.68
CA VAL A 134 0.66 10.64 -24.66
C VAL A 134 -0.45 10.29 -23.66
N ARG A 135 -0.07 9.83 -22.47
CA ARG A 135 -1.01 9.32 -21.44
C ARG A 135 -0.89 10.01 -20.08
N GLY A 136 0.19 10.76 -19.87
CA GLY A 136 0.58 11.36 -18.60
C GLY A 136 1.86 10.76 -18.02
N ALA A 137 2.50 11.49 -17.11
CA ALA A 137 3.80 11.19 -16.55
C ALA A 137 3.89 9.83 -15.84
N ARG A 138 2.78 9.34 -15.26
CA ARG A 138 2.74 8.07 -14.52
C ARG A 138 3.09 6.84 -15.38
N TYR A 139 3.01 6.97 -16.70
CA TYR A 139 3.27 5.89 -17.64
C TYR A 139 4.66 5.94 -18.26
N LEU A 140 5.47 6.94 -17.89
CA LEU A 140 6.84 7.05 -18.40
C LEU A 140 7.73 5.96 -17.79
N THR A 141 8.55 5.34 -18.64
CA THR A 141 9.64 4.47 -18.19
C THR A 141 10.69 5.28 -17.43
N ALA A 142 11.58 4.60 -16.68
CA ALA A 142 12.69 5.29 -15.98
C ALA A 142 13.56 6.12 -16.95
N ALA A 143 13.96 5.56 -18.09
CA ALA A 143 14.76 6.26 -19.10
C ALA A 143 14.05 7.49 -19.68
N GLN A 144 12.74 7.41 -19.90
CA GLN A 144 11.93 8.54 -20.35
C GLN A 144 11.80 9.62 -19.27
N ARG A 145 11.63 9.24 -18.00
CA ARG A 145 11.62 10.19 -16.88
C ARG A 145 12.94 10.92 -16.74
N ASP A 146 14.06 10.22 -16.91
CA ASP A 146 15.39 10.83 -16.87
C ASP A 146 15.60 11.81 -18.03
N THR A 147 15.05 11.52 -19.22
CA THR A 147 15.15 12.40 -20.40
C THR A 147 14.58 13.80 -20.14
N TRP A 148 13.43 13.90 -19.47
CA TRP A 148 12.78 15.19 -19.17
C TRP A 148 12.91 15.61 -17.71
N ARG A 149 13.80 15.00 -16.93
CA ARG A 149 13.86 15.17 -15.47
C ARG A 149 13.86 16.63 -14.99
N LEU A 150 14.59 17.50 -15.70
CA LEU A 150 14.69 18.94 -15.39
C LEU A 150 13.48 19.76 -15.87
N GLU A 151 12.67 19.22 -16.78
CA GLU A 151 11.46 19.85 -17.33
C GLU A 151 10.19 19.38 -16.62
N LEU A 152 10.22 18.25 -15.90
CA LEU A 152 9.09 17.78 -15.08
C LEU A 152 8.79 18.81 -13.98
N LEU A 153 7.54 19.26 -13.93
CA LEU A 153 7.11 20.24 -12.94
C LEU A 153 7.10 19.66 -11.52
N PRO A 154 7.22 20.50 -10.47
CA PRO A 154 7.37 20.04 -9.09
C PRO A 154 6.29 19.06 -8.64
N HIS A 155 5.03 19.28 -9.04
CA HIS A 155 3.94 18.37 -8.69
C HIS A 155 4.02 17.02 -9.40
N ILE A 156 4.62 16.94 -10.58
CA ILE A 156 4.91 15.67 -11.25
C ILE A 156 6.08 14.97 -10.56
N GLN A 157 7.15 15.71 -10.25
CA GLN A 157 8.29 15.15 -9.51
C GLN A 157 7.85 14.59 -8.15
N GLN A 158 6.97 15.28 -7.43
CA GLN A 158 6.38 14.81 -6.18
C GLN A 158 5.60 13.50 -6.36
N GLN A 159 4.77 13.39 -7.40
CA GLN A 159 4.00 12.18 -7.67
C GLN A 159 4.85 11.01 -8.20
N LEU A 160 6.05 11.29 -8.73
CA LEU A 160 7.02 10.28 -9.14
C LEU A 160 7.85 9.72 -7.99
N GLN A 161 7.91 10.42 -6.86
CA GLN A 161 8.53 9.89 -5.65
C GLN A 161 7.65 8.77 -5.08
N PRO A 162 8.25 7.68 -4.55
CA PRO A 162 7.49 6.79 -3.69
C PRO A 162 6.86 7.61 -2.56
N PRO A 163 5.66 7.27 -2.08
CA PRO A 163 5.06 7.98 -0.96
C PRO A 163 6.09 8.03 0.19
N PRO A 164 6.15 9.15 0.95
CA PRO A 164 7.01 9.20 2.14
C PRO A 164 6.72 7.99 3.02
N GLU A 165 7.76 7.39 3.61
CA GLU A 165 7.60 6.23 4.50
C GLU A 165 6.53 6.59 5.55
N SER A 166 5.36 5.95 5.45
CA SER A 166 4.40 5.95 6.52
C SER A 166 5.09 5.41 7.78
N PRO A 167 4.67 5.80 9.00
CA PRO A 167 5.02 4.99 10.17
C PRO A 167 4.74 3.52 9.81
N PRO A 168 5.59 2.57 10.26
CA PRO A 168 5.47 1.19 9.83
C PRO A 168 4.02 0.72 9.92
N TRP A 169 3.50 0.04 8.89
CA TRP A 169 2.07 -0.26 8.75
C TRP A 169 1.42 -0.84 10.02
N TYR A 170 2.19 -1.57 10.82
CA TYR A 170 1.76 -2.18 12.07
C TYR A 170 1.51 -1.16 13.19
N ARG A 171 2.13 0.03 13.16
CA ARG A 171 1.84 1.11 14.10
C ARG A 171 0.44 1.63 13.89
N ASP A 172 0.05 1.97 12.66
CA ASP A 172 -1.32 2.46 12.40
C ASP A 172 -2.36 1.34 12.55
N ALA A 173 -2.01 0.13 12.13
CA ALA A 173 -2.89 -1.03 12.28
C ALA A 173 -3.07 -1.44 13.75
N PHE A 174 -2.08 -1.26 14.62
CA PHE A 174 -2.11 -1.78 15.99
C PHE A 174 -1.77 -0.73 17.06
N SER A 175 -1.93 0.57 16.79
CA SER A 175 -1.86 1.66 17.79
C SER A 175 -3.10 1.74 18.69
N ILE A 176 -3.97 0.73 18.62
CA ILE A 176 -5.17 0.66 19.44
C ILE A 176 -4.76 0.43 20.88
N THR A 177 -5.12 1.40 21.74
CA THR A 177 -4.89 1.33 23.18
C THR A 177 -5.62 0.13 23.78
N ASP A 178 -4.95 -0.54 24.72
CA ASP A 178 -5.13 -1.96 25.04
C ASP A 178 -6.46 -2.40 25.63
N ASP A 179 -7.37 -1.48 25.91
CA ASP A 179 -8.48 -1.80 26.80
C ASP A 179 -9.69 -2.37 26.06
N VAL A 180 -9.98 -1.89 24.85
CA VAL A 180 -11.26 -2.20 24.16
C VAL A 180 -11.13 -3.42 23.24
N TRP A 181 -9.99 -3.57 22.56
CA TRP A 181 -9.76 -4.69 21.63
C TRP A 181 -9.06 -5.89 22.28
N TYR A 182 -8.08 -5.65 23.14
CA TYR A 182 -7.22 -6.72 23.65
C TYR A 182 -7.73 -7.40 24.91
N LEU A 183 -8.49 -6.74 25.79
CA LEU A 183 -9.03 -7.38 27.01
C LEU A 183 -9.88 -8.63 26.72
N PRO A 184 -10.79 -8.64 25.73
CA PRO A 184 -11.52 -9.87 25.38
C PRO A 184 -10.60 -10.98 24.84
N LEU A 185 -9.54 -10.62 24.10
CA LEU A 185 -8.57 -11.58 23.56
C LEU A 185 -7.62 -12.14 24.64
N ASP A 186 -7.30 -11.34 25.65
CA ASP A 186 -6.48 -11.81 26.78
C ASP A 186 -7.22 -12.88 27.59
N ALA A 187 -8.56 -12.83 27.63
CA ALA A 187 -9.39 -13.81 28.33
C ALA A 187 -9.35 -15.21 27.69
N THR A 188 -9.05 -15.31 26.39
CA THR A 188 -9.00 -16.60 25.69
C THR A 188 -7.60 -17.23 25.67
N ALA A 189 -6.56 -16.48 26.04
CA ALA A 189 -5.16 -16.91 25.92
C ALA A 189 -4.86 -18.22 26.67
N ALA A 190 -5.42 -18.40 27.87
CA ALA A 190 -5.25 -19.62 28.66
C ALA A 190 -5.73 -20.88 27.93
N THR A 191 -6.94 -20.80 27.36
CA THR A 191 -7.56 -21.89 26.59
C THR A 191 -6.84 -22.13 25.28
N GLU A 192 -6.51 -21.06 24.54
CA GLU A 192 -5.80 -21.16 23.26
C GLU A 192 -4.43 -21.82 23.43
N VAL A 193 -3.68 -21.45 24.48
CA VAL A 193 -2.38 -22.08 24.78
C VAL A 193 -2.53 -23.53 25.20
N GLU A 194 -3.49 -23.86 26.06
CA GLU A 194 -3.75 -25.26 26.44
C GLU A 194 -4.05 -26.13 25.21
N GLN A 195 -4.91 -25.63 24.33
CA GLN A 195 -5.29 -26.29 23.09
C GLN A 195 -4.10 -26.43 22.12
N ALA A 196 -3.31 -25.37 21.92
CA ALA A 196 -2.10 -25.41 21.11
C ALA A 196 -1.08 -26.44 21.65
N LEU A 197 -0.85 -26.47 22.97
CA LEU A 197 0.03 -27.45 23.60
C LEU A 197 -0.48 -28.88 23.42
N CYS A 198 -1.80 -29.10 23.48
CA CYS A 198 -2.43 -30.38 23.21
C CYS A 198 -2.19 -30.84 21.76
N LEU A 199 -2.45 -29.96 20.78
CA LEU A 199 -2.20 -30.24 19.36
C LEU A 199 -0.73 -30.51 19.04
N MET A 200 0.19 -29.88 19.77
CA MET A 200 1.63 -30.06 19.55
C MET A 200 2.23 -31.19 20.39
N GLU A 201 1.51 -31.70 21.39
CA GLU A 201 1.98 -32.70 22.36
C GLU A 201 3.23 -32.22 23.14
N LEU A 202 3.33 -30.90 23.39
CA LEU A 202 4.46 -30.29 24.09
C LEU A 202 4.34 -30.47 25.60
N LYS A 203 5.50 -30.67 26.24
CA LYS A 203 5.61 -30.87 27.69
C LYS A 203 6.30 -29.68 28.34
N PRO A 204 6.08 -29.44 29.66
CA PRO A 204 6.88 -28.48 30.41
C PRO A 204 8.38 -28.72 30.22
N GLY A 205 9.15 -27.63 30.12
CA GLY A 205 10.58 -27.63 29.81
C GLY A 205 10.92 -27.49 28.32
N ALA A 206 9.97 -27.69 27.40
CA ALA A 206 10.20 -27.48 25.97
C ALA A 206 10.50 -26.00 25.66
N SER A 207 11.39 -25.77 24.69
CA SER A 207 11.73 -24.44 24.17
C SER A 207 10.76 -24.03 23.06
N VAL A 208 10.06 -22.91 23.26
CA VAL A 208 9.04 -22.40 22.32
C VAL A 208 9.34 -20.98 21.88
N LEU A 209 9.25 -20.76 20.58
CA LEU A 209 9.28 -19.45 19.95
C LEU A 209 7.84 -18.99 19.64
N ASP A 210 7.38 -17.93 20.30
CA ASP A 210 6.12 -17.23 19.99
C ASP A 210 6.40 -16.12 18.97
N VAL A 211 6.01 -16.34 17.71
CA VAL A 211 6.30 -15.45 16.58
C VAL A 211 5.14 -14.49 16.35
N CYS A 212 5.43 -13.19 16.28
CA CYS A 212 4.45 -12.10 16.32
C CYS A 212 3.71 -12.04 17.66
N CYS A 213 4.47 -12.13 18.76
CA CYS A 213 3.92 -12.30 20.10
C CYS A 213 3.13 -11.08 20.62
N GLY A 214 3.23 -9.92 19.94
CA GLY A 214 2.58 -8.68 20.32
C GLY A 214 2.87 -8.30 21.78
N HIS A 215 1.81 -8.13 22.57
CA HIS A 215 1.91 -7.82 24.01
C HIS A 215 2.02 -9.07 24.90
N GLY A 216 2.32 -10.24 24.32
CA GLY A 216 2.75 -11.44 25.02
C GLY A 216 1.65 -12.29 25.65
N ARG A 217 0.39 -12.22 25.17
CA ARG A 217 -0.72 -12.98 25.78
C ARG A 217 -0.47 -14.49 25.80
N HIS A 218 0.06 -15.03 24.69
CA HIS A 218 0.41 -16.45 24.57
C HIS A 218 1.74 -16.77 25.24
N ALA A 219 2.79 -15.99 24.95
CA ALA A 219 4.10 -16.15 25.58
C ALA A 219 4.06 -16.21 27.12
N ILE A 220 3.29 -15.34 27.78
CA ILE A 220 3.15 -15.31 29.24
C ILE A 220 2.49 -16.59 29.76
N GLU A 221 1.45 -17.06 29.09
CA GLU A 221 0.74 -18.27 29.50
C GLU A 221 1.56 -19.54 29.25
N LEU A 222 2.31 -19.60 28.14
CA LEU A 222 3.29 -20.67 27.89
C LEU A 222 4.34 -20.73 29.01
N ALA A 223 4.88 -19.57 29.42
CA ALA A 223 5.88 -19.52 30.49
C ALA A 223 5.29 -19.94 31.86
N ARG A 224 4.04 -19.55 32.17
CA ARG A 224 3.34 -20.02 33.39
C ARG A 224 3.19 -21.53 33.45
N ARG A 225 3.09 -22.18 32.28
CA ARG A 225 2.99 -23.65 32.15
C ARG A 225 4.35 -24.35 32.14
N GLY A 226 5.43 -23.62 32.41
CA GLY A 226 6.77 -24.16 32.58
C GLY A 226 7.53 -24.39 31.28
N LEU A 227 7.14 -23.75 30.17
CA LEU A 227 7.92 -23.77 28.93
C LEU A 227 9.02 -22.69 28.96
N SER A 228 10.11 -22.92 28.22
CA SER A 228 11.15 -21.92 28.01
C SER A 228 10.78 -21.08 26.78
N VAL A 229 10.38 -19.83 27.00
CA VAL A 229 9.74 -19.03 25.95
C VAL A 229 10.66 -17.93 25.42
N THR A 230 10.71 -17.82 24.10
CA THR A 230 11.19 -16.63 23.38
C THR A 230 10.01 -15.98 22.67
N GLY A 231 9.69 -14.73 22.97
CA GLY A 231 8.69 -13.94 22.26
C GLY A 231 9.35 -13.01 21.24
N LEU A 232 8.91 -13.07 19.98
CA LEU A 232 9.43 -12.25 18.88
C LEU A 232 8.33 -11.38 18.30
N ASP A 233 8.59 -10.08 18.17
CA ASP A 233 7.69 -9.14 17.50
C ASP A 233 8.45 -7.99 16.84
N LEU A 234 7.86 -7.41 15.79
CA LEU A 234 8.46 -6.29 15.06
C LEU A 234 8.33 -4.97 15.85
N SER A 235 7.29 -4.85 16.69
CA SER A 235 6.96 -3.64 17.43
C SER A 235 7.66 -3.57 18.79
N SER A 236 8.59 -2.63 18.94
CA SER A 236 9.21 -2.32 20.23
C SER A 236 8.21 -1.89 21.31
N GLU A 237 7.13 -1.18 20.94
CA GLU A 237 6.07 -0.70 21.85
C GLU A 237 5.33 -1.89 22.49
N ARG A 238 4.78 -2.78 21.66
CA ARG A 238 4.20 -4.07 22.06
C ARG A 238 5.12 -4.90 22.97
N LEU A 239 6.40 -5.04 22.61
CA LEU A 239 7.38 -5.73 23.45
C LEU A 239 7.63 -5.02 24.78
N GLY A 240 7.52 -3.68 24.84
CA GLY A 240 7.56 -2.92 26.09
C GLY A 240 6.44 -3.35 27.03
N MET A 241 5.21 -3.40 26.52
CA MET A 241 4.05 -3.86 27.29
C MET A 241 4.14 -5.34 27.67
N ALA A 242 4.66 -6.19 26.78
CA ALA A 242 4.86 -7.61 27.04
C ALA A 242 5.79 -7.83 28.23
N ARG A 243 6.89 -7.06 28.31
CA ARG A 243 7.82 -7.08 29.44
C ARG A 243 7.15 -6.66 30.75
N GLU A 244 6.35 -5.59 30.74
CA GLU A 244 5.60 -5.18 31.94
C GLU A 244 4.63 -6.26 32.41
N ARG A 245 3.87 -6.85 31.48
CA ARG A 245 2.89 -7.90 31.78
C ARG A 245 3.58 -9.16 32.31
N ALA A 246 4.71 -9.56 31.73
CA ALA A 246 5.51 -10.68 32.22
C ALA A 246 6.06 -10.42 33.63
N GLY A 247 6.52 -9.19 33.92
CA GLY A 247 6.94 -8.78 35.25
C GLY A 247 5.81 -8.87 36.29
N ARG A 248 4.59 -8.44 35.94
CA ARG A 248 3.40 -8.59 36.81
C ARG A 248 3.00 -10.06 37.01
N ALA A 249 3.26 -10.91 36.02
CA ALA A 249 2.98 -12.35 36.06
C ALA A 249 4.11 -13.16 36.72
N SER A 250 5.24 -12.53 37.06
CA SER A 250 6.43 -13.17 37.64
C SER A 250 6.95 -14.34 36.80
N VAL A 251 6.98 -14.18 35.48
CA VAL A 251 7.53 -15.18 34.54
C VAL A 251 8.74 -14.62 33.79
N ASP A 252 9.69 -15.51 33.47
CA ASP A 252 10.88 -15.17 32.70
C ASP A 252 10.70 -15.57 31.23
N ILE A 253 10.91 -14.61 30.33
CA ILE A 253 10.71 -14.74 28.88
C ILE A 253 11.78 -13.93 28.16
N THR A 254 12.40 -14.53 27.15
CA THR A 254 13.33 -13.82 26.26
C THR A 254 12.55 -13.03 25.22
N TRP A 255 12.75 -11.72 25.14
CA TRP A 255 12.04 -10.85 24.18
C TRP A 255 12.96 -10.37 23.07
N VAL A 256 12.59 -10.65 21.83
CA VAL A 256 13.38 -10.33 20.63
C VAL A 256 12.61 -9.38 19.74
N GLN A 257 13.16 -8.18 19.49
CA GLN A 257 12.64 -7.32 18.45
C GLN A 257 13.25 -7.73 17.11
N SER A 258 12.46 -8.34 16.24
CA SER A 258 12.89 -8.67 14.88
C SER A 258 11.71 -8.87 13.95
N ASP A 259 11.98 -8.84 12.65
CA ASP A 259 11.06 -9.32 11.63
C ASP A 259 11.08 -10.85 11.57
N MET A 260 9.91 -11.49 11.41
CA MET A 260 9.81 -12.95 11.32
C MET A 260 10.57 -13.54 10.11
N ARG A 261 10.88 -12.72 9.09
CA ARG A 261 11.73 -13.07 7.94
C ARG A 261 13.22 -13.22 8.31
N SER A 262 13.66 -12.70 9.46
CA SER A 262 15.05 -12.75 9.90
C SER A 262 15.14 -12.95 11.42
N ILE A 263 14.88 -14.16 11.89
CA ILE A 263 14.84 -14.49 13.32
C ILE A 263 16.26 -14.80 13.86
N PRO A 264 16.76 -14.07 14.87
CA PRO A 264 18.12 -14.26 15.40
C PRO A 264 18.24 -15.33 16.49
N SER A 265 17.21 -16.13 16.73
CA SER A 265 17.20 -17.23 17.72
C SER A 265 17.14 -18.60 17.05
N ARG A 266 17.72 -19.64 17.66
CA ARG A 266 17.73 -21.02 17.16
C ARG A 266 17.69 -22.03 18.31
N GLY A 267 17.38 -23.28 17.98
CA GLY A 267 17.37 -24.41 18.91
C GLY A 267 16.03 -24.60 19.63
N HIS A 268 14.92 -24.16 19.04
CA HIS A 268 13.60 -24.32 19.63
C HIS A 268 12.99 -25.69 19.29
N ASP A 269 12.29 -26.30 20.24
CA ASP A 269 11.52 -27.52 20.02
C ASP A 269 10.27 -27.22 19.18
N ALA A 270 9.71 -26.02 19.37
CA ALA A 270 8.51 -25.57 18.68
C ALA A 270 8.51 -24.06 18.40
N ALA A 271 7.77 -23.69 17.35
CA ALA A 271 7.38 -22.31 17.05
C ALA A 271 5.86 -22.23 16.88
N ILE A 272 5.26 -21.13 17.32
CA ILE A 272 3.84 -20.84 17.12
C ILE A 272 3.67 -19.51 16.37
N VAL A 273 2.72 -19.47 15.43
CA VAL A 273 2.28 -18.25 14.74
C VAL A 273 0.75 -18.25 14.79
N LEU A 274 0.17 -17.55 15.76
CA LEU A 274 -1.26 -17.59 16.02
C LEU A 274 -2.00 -16.33 15.58
N SER A 275 -3.33 -16.40 15.55
CA SER A 275 -4.23 -15.25 15.33
C SER A 275 -4.00 -14.52 14.00
N THR A 276 -3.76 -15.27 12.92
CA THR A 276 -3.67 -14.74 11.55
C THR A 276 -2.47 -13.80 11.32
N SER A 277 -1.51 -13.78 12.25
CA SER A 277 -0.31 -12.93 12.17
C SER A 277 0.52 -13.19 10.90
N PHE A 278 0.56 -14.44 10.43
CA PHE A 278 1.25 -14.81 9.19
C PHE A 278 0.69 -14.11 7.95
N GLY A 279 -0.63 -13.83 7.93
CA GLY A 279 -1.29 -13.21 6.78
C GLY A 279 -0.89 -11.76 6.52
N PHE A 280 -0.18 -11.11 7.43
CA PHE A 280 0.21 -9.70 7.26
C PHE A 280 1.36 -9.50 6.27
N LEU A 281 2.12 -10.54 5.93
CA LEU A 281 3.21 -10.44 4.96
C LEU A 281 2.70 -10.08 3.55
N GLU A 282 3.57 -9.46 2.75
CA GLU A 282 3.17 -8.71 1.55
C GLU A 282 2.81 -9.63 0.37
N ASN A 283 3.54 -10.73 0.20
CA ASN A 283 3.47 -11.62 -0.96
C ASN A 283 4.06 -13.00 -0.67
N ASP A 284 3.94 -13.95 -1.61
CA ASP A 284 4.42 -15.34 -1.43
C ASP A 284 5.91 -15.43 -1.12
N ALA A 285 6.74 -14.56 -1.71
CA ALA A 285 8.18 -14.57 -1.44
C ALA A 285 8.47 -14.22 0.03
N ALA A 286 7.77 -13.22 0.58
CA ALA A 286 7.88 -12.85 1.99
C ALA A 286 7.38 -13.97 2.92
N HIS A 287 6.28 -14.65 2.57
CA HIS A 287 5.77 -15.81 3.33
C HIS A 287 6.76 -16.97 3.31
N LEU A 288 7.38 -17.28 2.16
CA LEU A 288 8.40 -18.31 2.05
C LEU A 288 9.66 -17.97 2.85
N GLU A 289 10.10 -16.71 2.82
CA GLU A 289 11.22 -16.23 3.63
C GLU A 289 10.95 -16.39 5.12
N ALA A 290 9.76 -15.99 5.59
CA ALA A 290 9.33 -16.18 6.97
C ALA A 290 9.28 -17.65 7.37
N LEU A 291 8.69 -18.53 6.55
CA LEU A 291 8.63 -19.97 6.85
C LEU A 291 10.02 -20.61 6.90
N ARG A 292 10.94 -20.21 6.02
CA ARG A 292 12.34 -20.68 6.04
C ARG A 292 13.07 -20.18 7.28
N SER A 293 12.91 -18.90 7.61
CA SER A 293 13.45 -18.29 8.83
C SER A 293 12.99 -19.06 10.07
N ILE A 294 11.68 -19.30 10.22
CA ILE A 294 11.08 -20.08 11.31
C ILE A 294 11.61 -21.53 11.31
N ARG A 295 11.60 -22.22 10.18
CA ARG A 295 12.15 -23.58 10.08
C ARG A 295 13.59 -23.63 10.60
N ASP A 296 14.41 -22.65 10.23
CA ASP A 296 15.82 -22.65 10.61
C ASP A 296 16.02 -22.36 12.12
N THR A 297 15.00 -21.88 12.85
CA THR A 297 15.06 -21.74 14.31
C THR A 297 14.78 -23.06 15.04
N LEU A 298 14.07 -23.99 14.41
CA LEU A 298 13.66 -25.26 14.99
C LEU A 298 14.80 -26.27 15.03
N VAL A 299 14.86 -27.12 16.05
CA VAL A 299 15.69 -28.35 16.03
C VAL A 299 15.19 -29.34 14.96
N PRO A 300 16.01 -30.29 14.48
CA PRO A 300 15.51 -31.39 13.64
C PRO A 300 14.30 -32.09 14.30
N GLY A 301 13.23 -32.30 13.53
CA GLY A 301 11.96 -32.83 14.04
C GLY A 301 11.08 -31.85 14.83
N GLY A 302 11.57 -30.63 15.08
CA GLY A 302 10.84 -29.56 15.76
C GLY A 302 9.60 -29.11 14.99
N GLN A 303 8.64 -28.54 15.70
CA GLN A 303 7.28 -28.30 15.21
C GLN A 303 6.99 -26.80 14.96
N LEU A 304 6.18 -26.52 13.95
CA LEU A 304 5.51 -25.24 13.74
C LEU A 304 4.02 -25.46 13.89
N LEU A 305 3.33 -24.66 14.69
CA LEU A 305 1.87 -24.53 14.69
C LEU A 305 1.49 -23.16 14.14
N ILE A 306 0.72 -23.13 13.06
CA ILE A 306 0.25 -21.90 12.41
C ILE A 306 -1.27 -21.86 12.41
N GLU A 307 -1.84 -20.74 12.84
CA GLU A 307 -3.27 -20.44 12.78
C GLU A 307 -3.51 -19.19 11.94
N VAL A 308 -4.38 -19.33 10.93
CA VAL A 308 -4.84 -18.22 10.09
C VAL A 308 -6.35 -18.30 9.86
N ASP A 309 -6.99 -17.17 9.57
CA ASP A 309 -8.38 -17.11 9.11
C ASP A 309 -8.56 -18.03 7.88
N ASN A 310 -9.57 -18.90 7.92
CA ASN A 310 -9.91 -19.73 6.77
C ASN A 310 -10.56 -18.89 5.68
N ARG A 311 -9.89 -18.75 4.53
CA ARG A 311 -10.39 -18.02 3.36
C ARG A 311 -11.77 -18.48 2.93
N ASP A 312 -11.98 -19.79 2.84
CA ASP A 312 -13.20 -20.34 2.26
C ASP A 312 -14.41 -20.08 3.17
N HIS A 313 -14.22 -20.11 4.49
CA HIS A 313 -15.22 -19.68 5.45
C HIS A 313 -15.45 -18.16 5.38
N ALA A 314 -14.38 -17.37 5.42
CA ALA A 314 -14.45 -15.91 5.47
C ALA A 314 -15.23 -15.32 4.28
N LEU A 315 -15.04 -15.87 3.07
CA LEU A 315 -15.73 -15.41 1.87
C LEU A 315 -17.23 -15.77 1.83
N ARG A 316 -17.69 -16.69 2.69
CA ARG A 316 -19.12 -17.01 2.84
C ARG A 316 -19.81 -16.17 3.93
N GLN A 317 -19.06 -15.39 4.69
CA GLN A 317 -19.63 -14.47 5.67
C GLN A 317 -20.10 -13.17 5.01
N PRO A 318 -21.13 -12.51 5.56
CA PRO A 318 -21.51 -11.18 5.12
C PRO A 318 -20.31 -10.22 5.22
N PRO A 319 -20.08 -9.37 4.20
CA PRO A 319 -18.94 -8.45 4.19
C PRO A 319 -19.05 -7.38 5.27
N ARG A 320 -20.26 -7.12 5.79
CA ARG A 320 -20.50 -6.21 6.91
C ARG A 320 -21.09 -7.00 8.06
N GLN A 321 -20.47 -6.89 9.22
CA GLN A 321 -20.91 -7.53 10.45
C GLN A 321 -20.82 -6.53 11.59
N TRP A 322 -21.67 -6.70 12.58
CA TRP A 322 -21.64 -5.93 13.81
C TRP A 322 -22.13 -6.81 14.95
N GLY A 323 -21.78 -6.43 16.16
CA GLY A 323 -22.19 -7.15 17.35
C GLY A 323 -22.08 -6.30 18.59
N GLU A 324 -22.63 -6.83 19.67
CA GLU A 324 -22.70 -6.20 20.97
C GLU A 324 -22.41 -7.23 22.04
N SER A 325 -21.59 -6.85 23.01
CA SER A 325 -21.42 -7.51 24.31
C SER A 325 -21.48 -6.45 25.42
N GLU A 326 -21.48 -6.88 26.68
CA GLU A 326 -21.43 -5.96 27.83
C GLU A 326 -20.25 -4.99 27.79
N THR A 327 -19.17 -5.36 27.11
CA THR A 327 -17.91 -4.62 27.09
C THR A 327 -17.55 -4.06 25.72
N LEU A 328 -18.28 -4.42 24.66
CA LEU A 328 -17.91 -4.05 23.30
C LEU A 328 -19.11 -3.96 22.35
N LEU A 329 -19.34 -2.76 21.81
CA LEU A 329 -20.08 -2.55 20.57
C LEU A 329 -19.08 -2.54 19.42
N TRP A 330 -19.27 -3.34 18.38
CA TRP A 330 -18.33 -3.42 17.27
C TRP A 330 -19.01 -3.53 15.92
N TRP A 331 -18.28 -3.07 14.91
CA TRP A 331 -18.64 -3.15 13.50
C TRP A 331 -17.38 -3.45 12.68
N LYS A 332 -17.51 -4.28 11.64
CA LYS A 332 -16.46 -4.53 10.66
C LYS A 332 -17.02 -4.58 9.25
N GLU A 333 -16.22 -4.14 8.29
CA GLU A 333 -16.40 -4.32 6.86
C GLU A 333 -15.16 -4.96 6.24
N ASP A 334 -15.37 -6.04 5.49
CA ASP A 334 -14.35 -6.78 4.75
C ASP A 334 -14.52 -6.55 3.24
N ARG A 335 -13.42 -6.24 2.55
CA ARG A 335 -13.33 -6.15 1.09
C ARG A 335 -12.20 -7.02 0.56
N PHE A 336 -12.56 -8.06 -0.19
CA PHE A 336 -11.63 -9.07 -0.67
C PHE A 336 -11.17 -8.84 -2.11
N GLU A 337 -9.86 -8.91 -2.36
CA GLU A 337 -9.22 -8.90 -3.67
C GLU A 337 -8.88 -10.34 -4.10
N PRO A 338 -9.62 -10.93 -5.04
CA PRO A 338 -9.44 -12.34 -5.41
C PRO A 338 -8.13 -12.65 -6.13
N ARG A 339 -7.47 -11.68 -6.77
CA ARG A 339 -6.20 -11.91 -7.48
C ARG A 339 -5.02 -12.14 -6.56
N THR A 340 -5.06 -11.58 -5.36
CA THR A 340 -3.96 -11.62 -4.39
C THR A 340 -4.36 -12.33 -3.10
N SER A 341 -5.61 -12.79 -3.02
CA SER A 341 -6.23 -13.35 -1.82
C SER A 341 -6.11 -12.44 -0.59
N ARG A 342 -6.12 -11.11 -0.80
CA ARG A 342 -6.01 -10.14 0.29
C ARG A 342 -7.36 -9.61 0.71
N ASN A 343 -7.54 -9.53 2.01
CA ASN A 343 -8.68 -8.90 2.64
C ASN A 343 -8.29 -7.52 3.17
N HIS A 344 -9.12 -6.52 2.87
CA HIS A 344 -9.05 -5.17 3.42
C HIS A 344 -10.16 -5.04 4.46
N ARG A 345 -9.80 -5.07 5.74
CA ARG A 345 -10.76 -4.94 6.85
C ARG A 345 -10.73 -3.53 7.42
N HIS A 346 -11.91 -2.95 7.54
CA HIS A 346 -12.16 -1.75 8.34
C HIS A 346 -12.99 -2.15 9.54
N SER A 347 -12.49 -1.93 10.75
CA SER A 347 -13.24 -2.22 11.98
C SER A 347 -13.30 -1.00 12.88
N LYS A 348 -14.40 -0.91 13.63
CA LYS A 348 -14.59 0.07 14.69
C LYS A 348 -15.18 -0.64 15.89
N GLY A 349 -14.82 -0.20 17.07
CA GLY A 349 -15.49 -0.66 18.28
C GLY A 349 -15.43 0.35 19.39
N ARG A 350 -16.34 0.21 20.36
CA ARG A 350 -16.46 1.09 21.51
C ARG A 350 -16.91 0.31 22.72
N ASP A 351 -16.27 0.52 23.86
CA ASP A 351 -16.77 0.05 25.15
C ASP A 351 -17.91 0.99 25.59
N PRO A 352 -19.16 0.50 25.72
CA PRO A 352 -20.29 1.33 26.09
C PRO A 352 -20.20 1.89 27.52
N ARG A 353 -19.39 1.27 28.41
CA ARG A 353 -19.25 1.65 29.82
C ARG A 353 -18.24 2.77 30.01
N THR A 354 -17.11 2.68 29.31
CA THR A 354 -16.01 3.66 29.43
C THR A 354 -16.03 4.71 28.34
N GLY A 355 -16.75 4.46 27.24
CA GLY A 355 -16.80 5.31 26.06
C GLY A 355 -15.56 5.24 25.18
N LYS A 356 -14.50 4.52 25.60
CA LYS A 356 -13.27 4.31 24.82
C LYS A 356 -13.61 3.58 23.52
N ALA A 357 -12.97 3.98 22.42
CA ALA A 357 -13.23 3.44 21.10
C ALA A 357 -11.93 3.18 20.32
N TYR A 358 -12.02 2.31 19.33
CA TYR A 358 -10.97 2.06 18.35
C TYR A 358 -11.54 2.13 16.93
N GLU A 359 -10.65 2.42 15.99
CA GLU A 359 -10.87 2.29 14.55
C GLU A 359 -9.60 1.72 13.94
N GLN A 360 -9.74 0.73 13.05
CA GLN A 360 -8.63 -0.03 12.51
C GLN A 360 -8.82 -0.23 11.00
N HIS A 361 -7.72 -0.11 10.27
CA HIS A 361 -7.63 -0.54 8.88
C HIS A 361 -6.51 -1.57 8.76
N ILE A 362 -6.86 -2.81 8.42
CA ILE A 362 -5.87 -3.88 8.26
C ILE A 362 -5.96 -4.54 6.89
N HIS A 363 -4.80 -4.99 6.42
CA HIS A 363 -4.63 -5.64 5.13
C HIS A 363 -3.88 -6.95 5.35
N TYR A 364 -4.55 -8.08 5.15
CA TYR A 364 -3.95 -9.38 5.40
C TYR A 364 -4.41 -10.39 4.35
N ARG A 365 -3.59 -11.40 4.12
CA ARG A 365 -3.90 -12.52 3.24
C ARG A 365 -4.81 -13.50 3.96
N LEU A 366 -5.86 -13.92 3.26
CA LEU A 366 -6.65 -15.09 3.62
C LEU A 366 -6.08 -16.29 2.86
N PHE A 367 -5.90 -17.41 3.56
CA PHE A 367 -5.37 -18.64 2.99
C PHE A 367 -6.45 -19.69 2.81
N SER A 368 -6.47 -20.31 1.62
CA SER A 368 -7.04 -21.66 1.54
C SER A 368 -6.06 -22.67 2.14
N ALA A 369 -6.55 -23.85 2.54
CA ALA A 369 -5.70 -24.91 3.04
C ALA A 369 -4.60 -25.29 2.02
N HIS A 370 -4.95 -25.41 0.73
CA HIS A 370 -4.00 -25.83 -0.29
C HIS A 370 -2.86 -24.82 -0.51
N GLU A 371 -3.12 -23.51 -0.40
CA GLU A 371 -2.09 -22.48 -0.58
C GLU A 371 -1.07 -22.55 0.56
N LEU A 372 -1.55 -22.64 1.80
CA LEU A 372 -0.66 -22.67 2.96
C LEU A 372 0.16 -23.96 3.03
N LEU A 373 -0.45 -25.11 2.71
CA LEU A 373 0.25 -26.39 2.59
C LEU A 373 1.36 -26.34 1.53
N GLY A 374 1.07 -25.75 0.37
CA GLY A 374 2.06 -25.58 -0.70
C GLY A 374 3.24 -24.69 -0.30
N LEU A 375 3.00 -23.62 0.48
CA LEU A 375 4.06 -22.75 1.01
C LEU A 375 4.90 -23.48 2.06
N LEU A 376 4.28 -24.25 2.96
CA LEU A 376 4.98 -25.06 3.95
C LEU A 376 5.91 -26.08 3.29
N GLU A 377 5.40 -26.81 2.29
CA GLU A 377 6.20 -27.78 1.56
C GLU A 377 7.41 -27.14 0.85
N GLN A 378 7.20 -26.01 0.16
CA GLN A 378 8.28 -25.25 -0.49
C GLN A 378 9.30 -24.68 0.50
N ALA A 379 8.89 -24.43 1.74
CA ALA A 379 9.77 -24.02 2.82
C ALA A 379 10.52 -25.22 3.46
N GLY A 380 10.22 -26.47 3.08
CA GLY A 380 10.84 -27.66 3.66
C GLY A 380 10.24 -28.08 5.00
N LEU A 381 9.01 -27.64 5.29
CA LEU A 381 8.21 -28.07 6.43
C LEU A 381 7.20 -29.12 5.98
N ARG A 382 7.17 -30.29 6.64
CA ARG A 382 6.23 -31.36 6.34
C ARG A 382 5.02 -31.24 7.26
N GLU A 383 3.84 -31.06 6.70
CA GLU A 383 2.59 -31.10 7.46
C GLU A 383 2.34 -32.49 8.08
N ASP A 384 1.80 -32.50 9.30
CA ASP A 384 1.40 -33.69 10.04
C ASP A 384 0.18 -33.47 10.97
N GLY A 385 -0.66 -32.47 10.63
CA GLY A 385 -1.85 -32.07 11.36
C GLY A 385 -2.57 -30.89 10.72
N LEU A 386 -3.88 -31.00 10.54
CA LEU A 386 -4.77 -29.99 9.95
C LEU A 386 -6.13 -29.96 10.68
N TRP A 387 -6.48 -28.80 11.24
CA TRP A 387 -7.69 -28.60 12.05
C TRP A 387 -8.40 -27.29 11.69
N GLY A 388 -9.68 -27.22 12.08
CA GLY A 388 -10.54 -26.06 11.86
C GLY A 388 -10.45 -24.97 12.94
N ASN A 389 -9.74 -25.27 14.03
CA ASN A 389 -9.56 -24.43 15.21
C ASN A 389 -8.50 -25.08 16.13
N LEU A 390 -8.15 -24.42 17.23
CA LEU A 390 -7.20 -24.95 18.20
C LEU A 390 -7.76 -26.11 19.04
N ASP A 391 -9.08 -26.24 19.16
CA ASP A 391 -9.71 -27.32 19.96
C ASP A 391 -9.53 -28.73 19.34
N GLY A 392 -9.00 -28.81 18.12
CA GLY A 392 -8.70 -30.06 17.43
C GLY A 392 -9.85 -30.62 16.62
N GLN A 393 -10.91 -29.85 16.36
CA GLN A 393 -11.93 -30.26 15.39
C GLN A 393 -11.31 -30.43 13.98
N PRO A 394 -11.73 -31.46 13.22
CA PRO A 394 -11.32 -31.62 11.83
C PRO A 394 -11.60 -30.36 11.00
N PHE A 395 -10.66 -30.02 10.12
CA PHE A 395 -10.86 -28.91 9.18
C PHE A 395 -12.01 -29.21 8.22
N THR A 396 -12.90 -28.24 8.07
CA THR A 396 -13.95 -28.22 7.05
C THR A 396 -13.97 -26.86 6.38
N LEU A 397 -14.67 -26.75 5.25
CA LEU A 397 -14.85 -25.44 4.62
C LEU A 397 -15.52 -24.45 5.57
N ASP A 398 -16.38 -24.91 6.49
CA ASP A 398 -17.13 -24.07 7.44
C ASP A 398 -16.34 -23.74 8.71
N SER A 399 -15.14 -24.28 8.87
CA SER A 399 -14.27 -23.96 9.99
C SER A 399 -13.84 -22.48 9.93
N PRO A 400 -13.92 -21.72 11.04
CA PRO A 400 -13.56 -20.29 11.04
C PRO A 400 -12.07 -20.06 10.83
N SER A 401 -11.23 -21.00 11.28
CA SER A 401 -9.78 -20.93 11.20
C SER A 401 -9.22 -22.13 10.42
N LEU A 402 -7.99 -21.97 9.98
CA LEU A 402 -7.11 -23.00 9.45
C LEU A 402 -5.94 -23.14 10.41
N VAL A 403 -5.84 -24.29 11.09
CA VAL A 403 -4.75 -24.61 12.01
C VAL A 403 -3.93 -25.74 11.43
N ILE A 404 -2.64 -25.51 11.18
CA ILE A 404 -1.74 -26.52 10.63
C ILE A 404 -0.56 -26.73 11.57
N ARG A 405 -0.24 -28.00 11.85
CA ARG A 405 1.03 -28.40 12.45
C ARG A 405 1.94 -28.96 11.37
N ALA A 406 3.17 -28.48 11.34
CA ALA A 406 4.20 -28.95 10.43
C ALA A 406 5.51 -29.20 11.18
N ARG A 407 6.37 -30.04 10.62
CA ARG A 407 7.69 -30.37 11.18
C ARG A 407 8.81 -29.97 10.26
N ARG A 408 9.92 -29.53 10.86
CA ARG A 408 11.20 -29.42 10.16
C ARG A 408 11.65 -30.81 9.71
N ARG A 409 11.93 -30.98 8.41
CA ARG A 409 12.58 -32.19 7.88
C ARG A 409 14.03 -32.27 8.39
N ASP A 410 14.50 -33.49 8.61
CA ASP A 410 15.89 -33.77 9.01
C ASP A 410 16.92 -33.26 8.00
#